data_AF-A0A9N9ET18-F1
#
_entry.id   AF-A0A9N9ET18-F1
#
_cell.length_a   1.000
_cell.length_b   1.000
_cell.length_c   1.000
_cell.angle_alpha   90.00
_cell.angle_beta   90.00
_cell.angle_gamma   90.00
#
_symmetry.space_group_name_H-M   'P 1'
#
loop_
_entity.id
_entity.type
_entity.pdbx_description
1 polymer ?
#
loop_
_entity_poly.entity_id
_entity_poly.type
_entity_poly.pdbx_seq_one_letter_code
_entity_poly.pdbx_strand_id
1 'polypeptide(L)'
;MIFGGEIESNCSGYQLIYTFDTQKLTWKPFTTNGIQPPRKESISPIINSFEKLFSFGGWMAPETGAAQAQYLYLDILDIIGLNWSNDSLLNAPTARGGYASILLPNDTILYLGGWSFGLTIELNASINDVVPEGRGHFTAVFGLNKDRLIIYGGECSVPSIHDAQPSLAVLNLSSKPFAWISQK
;
A
#
# COMPACT_ATOMS: atom_id res chain seq x y z
N MET A 1 -11.73 6.96 -7.66
CA MET A 1 -10.46 7.28 -8.35
C MET A 1 -9.60 6.04 -8.33
N ILE A 2 -8.87 5.77 -9.41
CA ILE A 2 -7.86 4.70 -9.49
C ILE A 2 -6.53 5.32 -9.92
N PHE A 3 -5.42 4.78 -9.42
CA PHE A 3 -4.06 5.25 -9.67
C PHE A 3 -3.12 4.06 -9.86
N GLY A 4 -2.23 4.14 -10.86
CA GLY A 4 -1.25 3.09 -11.14
C GLY A 4 -1.84 1.90 -11.91
N GLY A 5 -1.42 0.69 -11.53
CA GLY A 5 -1.82 -0.57 -12.17
C GLY A 5 -0.94 -0.96 -13.36
N GLU A 6 -1.05 -2.24 -13.73
CA GLU A 6 -0.38 -2.83 -14.88
C GLU A 6 -1.22 -2.65 -16.16
N ILE A 7 -0.57 -2.54 -17.32
CA ILE A 7 -1.20 -2.54 -18.63
C ILE A 7 -0.46 -3.57 -19.50
N GLU A 8 -1.20 -4.51 -20.08
CA GLU A 8 -0.65 -5.67 -20.81
C GLU A 8 0.24 -5.30 -22.02
N SER A 9 0.14 -4.08 -22.58
CA SER A 9 1.02 -3.59 -23.64
C SER A 9 1.06 -2.06 -23.71
N ASN A 10 2.19 -1.52 -24.22
CA ASN A 10 2.49 -0.10 -24.47
C ASN A 10 1.56 0.91 -23.77
N CYS A 11 1.95 1.37 -22.58
CA CYS A 11 1.19 2.34 -21.79
C CYS A 11 1.33 3.79 -22.28
N SER A 12 2.02 4.03 -23.40
CA SER A 12 2.15 5.37 -23.99
C SER A 12 0.77 5.95 -24.31
N GLY A 13 0.47 7.11 -23.72
CA GLY A 13 -0.79 7.82 -23.91
C GLY A 13 -1.89 7.48 -22.89
N TYR A 14 -1.69 6.50 -22.01
CA TYR A 14 -2.64 6.23 -20.91
C TYR A 14 -2.33 7.11 -19.70
N GLN A 15 -3.35 7.81 -19.20
CA GLN A 15 -3.22 8.59 -17.97
C GLN A 15 -2.93 7.68 -16.77
N LEU A 16 -2.23 8.22 -15.77
CA LEU A 16 -1.90 7.48 -14.55
C LEU A 16 -3.08 7.39 -13.56
N ILE A 17 -4.03 8.32 -13.68
CA ILE A 17 -5.20 8.42 -12.81
C ILE A 17 -6.47 8.45 -13.66
N TYR A 18 -7.45 7.68 -13.23
CA TYR A 18 -8.81 7.76 -13.75
C TYR A 18 -9.83 7.97 -12.62
N THR A 19 -10.89 8.69 -12.91
CA THR A 19 -12.05 8.85 -12.04
C THR A 19 -13.26 8.18 -12.67
N PHE A 20 -14.08 7.54 -11.84
CA PHE A 20 -15.35 6.96 -12.26
C PHE A 20 -16.48 7.87 -11.78
N ASP A 21 -17.21 8.44 -12.72
CA ASP A 21 -18.42 9.21 -12.45
C ASP A 21 -19.56 8.23 -12.16
N THR A 22 -19.98 8.12 -10.90
CA THR A 22 -21.01 7.16 -10.48
C THR A 22 -22.42 7.52 -10.94
N GLN A 23 -22.66 8.77 -11.34
CA GLN A 23 -23.95 9.20 -11.88
C GLN A 23 -24.04 8.88 -13.37
N LYS A 24 -22.96 9.13 -14.11
CA LYS A 24 -22.89 8.89 -15.56
C LYS A 24 -22.41 7.48 -15.91
N LEU A 25 -21.88 6.74 -14.94
CA LEU A 25 -21.25 5.44 -15.11
C LEU A 25 -20.12 5.46 -16.15
N THR A 26 -19.30 6.51 -16.13
CA THR A 26 -18.21 6.70 -17.12
C THR A 26 -16.87 6.90 -16.44
N TRP A 27 -15.81 6.37 -17.06
CA TRP A 27 -14.42 6.65 -16.68
C TRP A 27 -13.92 7.90 -17.41
N LYS A 28 -13.15 8.72 -16.71
CA LYS A 28 -12.49 9.90 -17.28
C LYS A 28 -11.04 10.00 -16.81
N PRO A 29 -10.11 10.38 -17.69
CA PRO A 29 -8.74 10.68 -17.28
C PRO A 29 -8.77 11.85 -16.29
N PHE A 30 -7.93 11.77 -15.27
CA PHE A 30 -7.75 12.84 -14.29
C PHE A 30 -6.38 13.49 -14.52
N THR A 31 -6.39 14.71 -15.04
CA THR A 31 -5.18 15.45 -15.39
C THR A 31 -4.59 16.13 -14.16
N THR A 32 -3.29 15.95 -13.99
CA THR A 32 -2.51 16.50 -12.88
C THR A 32 -1.26 17.18 -13.41
N ASN A 33 -0.69 18.07 -12.60
CA ASN A 33 0.55 18.78 -12.86
C ASN A 33 1.67 18.27 -11.94
N GLY A 34 2.87 18.85 -12.07
CA GLY A 34 3.99 18.54 -11.19
C GLY A 34 4.81 17.33 -11.63
N ILE A 35 5.58 16.76 -10.68
CA ILE A 35 6.49 15.65 -10.94
C ILE A 35 5.69 14.35 -10.79
N GLN A 36 5.07 13.91 -11.89
CA GLN A 36 4.27 12.69 -11.89
C GLN A 36 5.16 11.45 -11.66
N PRO A 37 4.75 10.52 -10.79
CA PRO A 37 5.50 9.27 -10.63
C PRO A 37 5.40 8.38 -11.86
N PRO A 38 6.33 7.41 -12.02
CA PRO A 38 6.19 6.38 -13.03
C PRO A 38 4.95 5.51 -12.75
N ARG A 39 4.47 4.79 -13.78
CA ARG A 39 3.43 3.78 -13.58
C ARG A 39 3.97 2.64 -12.72
N LYS A 40 3.21 2.27 -11.70
CA LYS A 40 3.58 1.23 -10.74
C LYS A 40 2.40 0.35 -10.39
N GLU A 41 2.71 -0.88 -10.04
CA GLU A 41 1.76 -1.87 -9.54
C GLU A 41 2.04 -2.25 -8.09
N SER A 42 1.12 -3.04 -7.52
CA SER A 42 1.23 -3.57 -6.16
C SER A 42 1.44 -2.48 -5.10
N ILE A 43 0.84 -1.33 -5.34
CA ILE A 43 0.77 -0.20 -4.43
C ILE A 43 -0.57 -0.18 -3.72
N SER A 44 -0.60 0.38 -2.50
CA SER A 44 -1.83 0.67 -1.77
C SER A 44 -1.88 2.19 -1.52
N PRO A 45 -2.31 3.00 -2.50
CA PRO A 45 -2.41 4.45 -2.32
C PRO A 45 -3.52 4.80 -1.31
N ILE A 46 -3.31 5.84 -0.51
CA ILE A 46 -4.26 6.26 0.53
C ILE A 46 -4.41 7.77 0.59
N ILE A 47 -5.63 8.25 0.86
CA ILE A 47 -5.95 9.69 0.95
C ILE A 47 -6.13 10.03 2.42
N ASN A 48 -5.46 11.09 2.90
CA ASN A 48 -5.62 11.58 4.28
C ASN A 48 -6.78 12.60 4.42
N SER A 49 -7.00 13.12 5.63
CA SER A 49 -8.05 14.11 5.89
C SER A 49 -7.85 15.48 5.19
N PHE A 50 -6.65 15.73 4.65
CA PHE A 50 -6.26 16.96 3.97
C PHE A 50 -6.30 16.84 2.44
N GLU A 51 -6.98 15.82 1.90
CA GLU A 51 -7.10 15.57 0.45
C GLU A 51 -5.74 15.39 -0.24
N LYS A 52 -4.78 14.79 0.48
CA LYS A 52 -3.51 14.36 -0.09
C LYS A 52 -3.49 12.86 -0.26
N LEU A 53 -3.25 12.41 -1.49
CA LEU A 53 -2.99 11.00 -1.80
C LEU A 53 -1.51 10.70 -1.60
N PHE A 54 -1.22 9.63 -0.87
CA PHE A 54 0.12 9.13 -0.60
C PHE A 54 0.26 7.74 -1.22
N SER A 55 1.38 7.51 -1.90
CA SER A 55 1.75 6.20 -2.42
C SER A 55 3.23 5.94 -2.19
N PHE A 56 3.55 4.97 -1.35
CA PHE A 56 4.94 4.56 -1.10
C PHE A 56 5.29 3.32 -1.92
N GLY A 57 6.52 3.23 -2.40
CA GLY A 57 7.01 1.97 -2.97
C GLY A 57 6.30 1.54 -4.26
N GLY A 58 6.07 0.24 -4.40
CA GLY A 58 5.55 -0.42 -5.59
C GLY A 58 6.63 -0.95 -6.53
N TRP A 59 6.20 -1.74 -7.51
CA TRP A 59 7.05 -2.20 -8.61
C TRP A 59 6.79 -1.35 -9.83
N MET A 60 7.85 -0.85 -10.46
CA MET A 60 7.72 -0.16 -11.74
C MET A 60 7.32 -1.19 -12.79
N ALA A 61 6.17 -0.97 -13.42
CA ALA A 61 5.74 -1.79 -14.54
C ALA A 61 6.66 -1.46 -15.73
N PRO A 62 7.41 -2.43 -16.27
CA PRO A 62 8.34 -2.16 -17.35
C PRO A 62 7.59 -1.81 -18.63
N GLU A 63 7.50 -0.52 -18.93
CA GLU A 63 6.82 0.01 -20.14
C GLU A 63 7.46 -0.52 -21.45
N THR A 64 8.68 -1.05 -21.38
CA THR A 64 9.53 -1.47 -22.51
C THR A 64 10.16 -2.87 -22.35
N GLY A 65 9.68 -3.70 -21.42
CA GLY A 65 10.21 -5.06 -21.21
C GLY A 65 11.49 -5.15 -20.37
N ALA A 66 11.85 -4.09 -19.63
CA ALA A 66 12.88 -4.14 -18.59
C ALA A 66 12.47 -5.05 -17.40
N ALA A 67 13.41 -5.40 -16.53
CA ALA A 67 13.08 -6.07 -15.27
C ALA A 67 12.27 -5.13 -14.35
N GLN A 68 11.26 -5.65 -13.66
CA GLN A 68 10.55 -4.92 -12.62
C GLN A 68 11.55 -4.43 -11.56
N ALA A 69 11.66 -3.12 -11.41
CA ALA A 69 12.51 -2.50 -10.40
C ALA A 69 11.66 -1.97 -9.26
N GLN A 70 12.14 -2.17 -8.04
CA GLN A 70 11.50 -1.63 -6.85
C GLN A 70 11.65 -0.11 -6.80
N TYR A 71 10.57 0.58 -6.47
CA TYR A 71 10.55 2.03 -6.31
C TYR A 71 10.66 2.39 -4.82
N LEU A 72 11.44 3.42 -4.45
CA LEU A 72 11.70 3.75 -3.03
C LEU A 72 11.27 5.18 -2.65
N TYR A 73 10.44 5.84 -3.46
CA TYR A 73 9.94 7.19 -3.14
C TYR A 73 8.53 7.16 -2.55
N LEU A 74 8.23 8.20 -1.77
CA LEU A 74 6.88 8.56 -1.40
C LEU A 74 6.34 9.56 -2.43
N ASP A 75 5.32 9.15 -3.17
CA ASP A 75 4.62 10.04 -4.09
C ASP A 75 3.44 10.68 -3.37
N ILE A 76 3.27 11.99 -3.55
CA ILE A 76 2.22 12.77 -2.92
C ILE A 76 1.51 13.57 -4.00
N LEU A 77 0.20 13.36 -4.12
CA LEU A 77 -0.69 14.19 -4.92
C LEU A 77 -1.53 15.05 -4.01
N ASP A 78 -1.39 16.37 -4.13
CA ASP A 78 -2.40 17.32 -3.65
C ASP A 78 -3.60 17.26 -4.61
N ILE A 79 -4.71 16.68 -4.17
CA ILE A 79 -5.90 16.46 -5.01
C ILE A 79 -6.61 17.79 -5.29
N ILE A 80 -6.53 18.76 -4.38
CA ILE A 80 -7.16 20.08 -4.55
C ILE A 80 -6.31 20.93 -5.51
N GLY A 81 -5.00 20.96 -5.28
CA GLY A 81 -4.04 21.69 -6.12
C GLY A 81 -3.72 20.99 -7.45
N LEU A 82 -4.12 19.73 -7.60
CA LEU A 82 -3.83 18.86 -8.74
C LEU A 82 -2.34 18.75 -9.05
N ASN A 83 -1.49 18.70 -8.01
CA ASN A 83 -0.04 18.79 -8.17
C ASN A 83 0.66 17.62 -7.49
N TRP A 84 1.51 16.94 -8.26
CA TRP A 84 2.37 15.86 -7.78
C TRP A 84 3.71 16.39 -7.27
N SER A 85 4.14 15.78 -6.17
CA SER A 85 5.49 15.87 -5.63
C SER A 85 5.98 14.49 -5.23
N ASN A 86 7.29 14.31 -5.16
CA ASN A 86 7.90 13.12 -4.59
C ASN A 86 8.89 13.51 -3.49
N ASP A 87 9.07 12.60 -2.53
CA ASP A 87 10.01 12.77 -1.43
C ASP A 87 10.80 11.47 -1.23
N SER A 88 12.10 11.61 -1.03
CA SER A 88 12.98 10.54 -0.57
C SER A 88 13.09 10.65 0.95
N LEU A 89 12.24 9.92 1.66
CA LEU A 89 12.19 10.02 3.11
C LEU A 89 13.47 9.48 3.77
N LEU A 90 14.09 10.30 4.62
CA LEU A 90 15.14 9.84 5.54
C LEU A 90 14.52 8.83 6.52
N ASN A 91 15.12 7.64 6.65
CA ASN A 91 14.59 6.50 7.42
C ASN A 91 13.30 5.89 6.86
N ALA A 92 13.06 5.99 5.54
CA ALA A 92 12.01 5.24 4.88
C ALA A 92 12.17 3.72 5.14
N PRO A 93 11.07 2.96 5.19
CA PRO A 93 11.14 1.51 5.09
C PRO A 93 11.81 1.08 3.78
N THR A 94 12.25 -0.18 3.69
CA THR A 94 12.70 -0.75 2.41
C THR A 94 11.59 -0.68 1.35
N ALA A 95 11.98 -0.57 0.08
CA ALA A 95 11.02 -0.61 -1.03
C ALA A 95 10.19 -1.91 -0.97
N ARG A 96 8.88 -1.75 -1.16
CA ARG A 96 7.92 -2.83 -0.97
C ARG A 96 6.72 -2.70 -1.89
N GLY A 97 6.18 -3.83 -2.31
CA GLY A 97 4.89 -3.97 -2.99
C GLY A 97 3.99 -4.94 -2.24
N GLY A 98 2.69 -4.98 -2.56
CA GLY A 98 1.74 -5.91 -1.96
C GLY A 98 1.52 -5.70 -0.46
N TYR A 99 1.83 -4.51 0.05
CA TYR A 99 1.59 -4.11 1.44
C TYR A 99 0.17 -3.55 1.60
N ALA A 100 -0.29 -3.42 2.85
CA ALA A 100 -1.49 -2.64 3.18
C ALA A 100 -1.11 -1.26 3.72
N SER A 101 -1.81 -0.22 3.27
CA SER A 101 -1.75 1.12 3.86
C SER A 101 -3.00 1.40 4.68
N ILE A 102 -2.81 1.97 5.87
CA ILE A 102 -3.90 2.26 6.81
C ILE A 102 -3.78 3.69 7.30
N LEU A 103 -4.83 4.49 7.13
CA LEU A 103 -4.92 5.84 7.69
C LEU A 103 -5.48 5.76 9.10
N LEU A 104 -4.65 6.07 10.09
CA LEU A 104 -5.05 6.13 11.49
C LEU A 104 -5.85 7.42 11.78
N PRO A 105 -6.66 7.47 12.86
CA PRO A 105 -7.46 8.64 13.19
C PRO A 105 -6.70 9.96 13.41
N ASN A 106 -5.38 9.90 13.59
CA ASN A 106 -4.50 11.04 13.76
C ASN A 106 -3.75 11.41 12.46
N ASP A 107 -4.26 11.01 11.30
CA ASP A 107 -3.65 11.18 9.97
C ASP A 107 -2.27 10.55 9.76
N THR A 108 -1.83 9.69 10.69
CA THR A 108 -0.63 8.89 10.48
C THR A 108 -0.95 7.71 9.56
N ILE A 109 -0.12 7.49 8.54
CA ILE A 109 -0.24 6.34 7.65
C ILE A 109 0.64 5.20 8.16
N LEU A 110 0.03 4.05 8.42
CA LEU A 110 0.71 2.82 8.73
C LEU A 110 0.88 1.99 7.44
N TYR A 111 2.12 1.70 7.06
CA TYR A 111 2.45 0.76 5.99
C TYR A 111 2.80 -0.59 6.61
N LEU A 112 2.00 -1.61 6.30
CA LEU A 112 2.07 -2.91 6.96
C LEU A 112 2.41 -4.03 5.98
N GLY A 113 3.39 -4.86 6.33
CA GLY A 113 3.82 -6.02 5.55
C GLY A 113 4.33 -5.67 4.15
N GLY A 114 4.02 -6.53 3.19
CA GLY A 114 4.44 -6.44 1.80
C GLY A 114 5.68 -7.27 1.50
N TRP A 115 6.16 -7.15 0.27
CA TRP A 115 7.26 -7.92 -0.29
C TRP A 115 8.40 -6.99 -0.68
N SER A 116 9.61 -7.34 -0.25
CA SER A 116 10.84 -6.62 -0.55
C SER A 116 11.92 -7.60 -1.01
N PHE A 117 12.48 -7.42 -2.20
CA PHE A 117 13.53 -8.30 -2.76
C PHE A 117 13.22 -9.81 -2.65
N GLY A 118 11.97 -10.21 -2.93
CA GLY A 118 11.52 -11.61 -2.86
C GLY A 118 11.19 -12.12 -1.45
N LEU A 119 11.31 -11.28 -0.42
CA LEU A 119 11.03 -11.63 0.96
C LEU A 119 9.82 -10.87 1.50
N THR A 120 8.94 -11.58 2.18
CA THR A 120 7.87 -10.97 2.97
C THR A 120 8.42 -10.19 4.14
N ILE A 121 7.81 -9.04 4.38
CA ILE A 121 8.23 -8.13 5.45
C ILE A 121 7.47 -8.47 6.72
N GLU A 122 8.20 -8.61 7.81
CA GLU A 122 7.66 -8.90 9.13
C GLU A 122 6.64 -7.84 9.58
N LEU A 123 5.61 -8.29 10.29
CA LEU A 123 4.56 -7.45 10.84
C LEU A 123 4.91 -7.00 12.26
N ASN A 124 6.12 -6.46 12.46
CA ASN A 124 6.64 -6.21 13.80
C ASN A 124 5.78 -5.18 14.57
N ALA A 125 5.15 -5.67 15.65
CA ALA A 125 4.45 -4.91 16.68
C ALA A 125 4.95 -5.40 18.07
N SER A 126 4.58 -4.76 19.18
CA SER A 126 5.17 -5.05 20.50
C SER A 126 5.08 -6.53 20.91
N ILE A 127 6.11 -6.99 21.64
CA ILE A 127 6.59 -8.38 21.78
C ILE A 127 5.85 -9.21 22.85
N ASN A 128 4.55 -9.01 23.08
CA ASN A 128 3.86 -9.74 24.16
C ASN A 128 2.96 -10.90 23.70
N ASP A 129 2.87 -11.18 22.40
CA ASP A 129 2.07 -12.28 21.85
C ASP A 129 2.72 -12.89 20.58
N VAL A 130 2.19 -14.04 20.14
CA VAL A 130 2.58 -14.70 18.89
C VAL A 130 2.43 -13.71 17.72
N VAL A 131 3.55 -13.32 17.13
CA VAL A 131 3.59 -12.45 15.96
C VAL A 131 3.14 -13.28 14.76
N PRO A 132 2.10 -12.85 14.01
CA PRO A 132 1.74 -13.50 12.76
C PRO A 132 2.89 -13.41 11.77
N GLU A 133 3.01 -14.41 10.90
CA GLU A 133 4.04 -14.42 9.87
C GLU A 133 4.00 -13.14 9.02
N GLY A 134 5.18 -12.70 8.62
CA GLY A 134 5.35 -11.67 7.61
C GLY A 134 4.57 -12.05 6.35
N ARG A 135 3.86 -11.10 5.77
CA ARG A 135 2.95 -11.37 4.65
C ARG A 135 2.84 -10.21 3.69
N GLY A 136 2.65 -10.54 2.42
CA GLY A 136 2.20 -9.60 1.37
C GLY A 136 0.90 -10.08 0.75
N HIS A 137 0.32 -9.25 -0.11
CA HIS A 137 -0.91 -9.53 -0.85
C HIS A 137 -2.09 -9.94 0.06
N PHE A 138 -2.06 -9.49 1.32
CA PHE A 138 -3.12 -9.70 2.30
C PHE A 138 -4.11 -8.55 2.27
N THR A 139 -5.26 -8.74 2.90
CA THR A 139 -6.20 -7.64 3.14
C THR A 139 -6.17 -7.23 4.61
N ALA A 140 -6.21 -5.92 4.87
CA ALA A 140 -6.36 -5.36 6.21
C ALA A 140 -7.54 -4.39 6.23
N VAL A 141 -8.43 -4.56 7.21
CA VAL A 141 -9.60 -3.71 7.40
C VAL A 141 -9.74 -3.30 8.86
N PHE A 142 -10.35 -2.13 9.11
CA PHE A 142 -10.69 -1.75 10.47
C PHE A 142 -11.78 -2.66 11.05
N GLY A 143 -11.65 -2.99 12.34
CA GLY A 143 -12.79 -3.44 13.13
C GLY A 143 -13.83 -2.32 13.27
N LEU A 144 -15.06 -2.69 13.66
CA LEU A 144 -16.21 -1.77 13.73
C LEU A 144 -15.92 -0.48 14.53
N ASN A 145 -15.15 -0.59 15.62
CA ASN A 145 -14.81 0.53 16.50
C ASN A 145 -13.54 1.28 16.08
N LYS A 146 -12.87 0.87 14.99
CA LYS A 146 -11.56 1.36 14.54
C LYS A 146 -10.43 1.27 15.58
N ASP A 147 -10.61 0.45 16.61
CA ASP A 147 -9.65 0.15 17.68
C ASP A 147 -8.70 -1.00 17.32
N ARG A 148 -8.99 -1.72 16.24
CA ARG A 148 -8.20 -2.84 15.74
C ARG A 148 -8.17 -2.93 14.23
N LEU A 149 -7.14 -3.57 13.69
CA LEU A 149 -7.11 -4.06 12.32
C LEU A 149 -7.35 -5.55 12.30
N ILE A 150 -8.20 -6.00 11.38
CA ILE A 150 -8.43 -7.39 11.05
C ILE A 150 -7.69 -7.66 9.75
N ILE A 151 -6.77 -8.61 9.79
CA ILE A 151 -5.88 -8.97 8.69
C ILE A 151 -6.21 -10.40 8.28
N TYR A 152 -6.48 -10.63 7.00
CA TYR A 152 -6.81 -11.96 6.50
C TYR A 152 -6.08 -12.30 5.21
N GLY A 153 -5.72 -13.57 5.09
CA GLY A 153 -4.98 -14.14 3.98
C GLY A 153 -3.57 -13.57 3.83
N GLY A 154 -3.09 -13.61 2.59
CA GLY A 154 -1.76 -13.21 2.21
C GLY A 154 -0.79 -14.38 2.10
N GLU A 155 0.35 -14.08 1.49
CA GLU A 155 1.40 -15.04 1.21
C GLU A 155 2.64 -14.72 2.06
N CYS A 156 3.20 -15.76 2.67
CA CYS A 156 4.50 -15.78 3.35
C CYS A 156 5.53 -16.42 2.41
N SER A 157 6.72 -15.82 2.25
CA SER A 157 7.78 -16.38 1.39
C SER A 157 8.95 -17.00 2.15
N VAL A 158 8.88 -17.05 3.48
CA VAL A 158 9.94 -17.58 4.35
C VAL A 158 9.40 -18.76 5.16
N PRO A 159 9.97 -19.98 5.06
CA PRO A 159 11.16 -20.37 4.30
C PRO A 159 10.90 -20.63 2.81
N SER A 160 9.64 -20.74 2.40
CA SER A 160 9.19 -20.90 1.01
C SER A 160 7.83 -20.22 0.84
N ILE A 161 7.36 -20.07 -0.39
CA ILE A 161 6.03 -19.53 -0.68
C ILE A 161 4.92 -20.43 -0.10
N HIS A 162 4.06 -19.87 0.73
CA HIS A 162 2.87 -20.52 1.29
C HIS A 162 1.86 -19.49 1.82
N ASP A 163 0.65 -19.94 2.16
CA ASP A 163 -0.37 -19.12 2.82
C ASP A 163 0.12 -18.68 4.21
N ALA A 164 0.13 -17.37 4.46
CA ALA A 164 0.64 -16.81 5.70
C ALA A 164 -0.18 -17.24 6.92
N GLN A 165 0.50 -17.70 7.97
CA GLN A 165 -0.12 -18.20 9.19
C GLN A 165 -0.05 -17.20 10.36
N PRO A 166 -1.11 -17.15 11.20
CA PRO A 166 -2.45 -17.68 10.93
C PRO A 166 -3.12 -16.95 9.77
N SER A 167 -4.12 -17.59 9.13
CA SER A 167 -4.89 -16.97 8.04
C SER A 167 -5.70 -15.74 8.47
N LEU A 168 -5.92 -15.56 9.78
CA LEU A 168 -6.55 -14.39 10.41
C LEU A 168 -5.64 -13.88 11.53
N ALA A 169 -5.28 -12.61 11.48
CA ALA A 169 -4.55 -11.92 12.53
C ALA A 169 -5.27 -10.62 12.91
N VAL A 170 -5.14 -10.20 14.17
CA VAL A 170 -5.77 -8.97 14.66
C VAL A 170 -4.76 -8.11 15.38
N LEU A 171 -4.61 -6.86 14.96
CA LEU A 171 -3.72 -5.87 15.57
C LEU A 171 -4.52 -4.89 16.41
N ASN A 172 -4.21 -4.77 17.70
CA ASN A 172 -4.77 -3.76 18.60
C ASN A 172 -4.10 -2.40 18.34
N LEU A 173 -4.90 -1.40 17.95
CA LEU A 173 -4.46 -0.03 17.69
C LEU A 173 -4.56 0.87 18.93
N SER A 174 -5.25 0.44 19.98
CA SER A 174 -5.39 1.19 21.23
C SER A 174 -4.18 1.07 22.16
N SER A 175 -3.34 0.04 21.97
CA SER A 175 -2.10 -0.10 22.73
C SER A 175 -0.97 0.74 22.13
N LYS A 176 -0.03 1.18 22.98
CA LYS A 176 1.19 1.87 22.56
C LYS A 176 2.41 1.18 23.23
N PRO A 177 3.22 0.41 22.48
CA PRO A 177 3.12 0.17 21.03
C PRO A 177 1.91 -0.70 20.68
N PHE A 178 1.54 -0.74 19.40
CA PHE A 178 0.51 -1.67 18.91
C PHE A 178 0.87 -3.11 19.29
N ALA A 179 -0.14 -3.95 19.52
CA ALA A 179 0.05 -5.32 19.99
C ALA A 179 -0.87 -6.28 19.25
N TRP A 180 -0.38 -7.49 18.98
CA TRP A 180 -1.17 -8.56 18.37
C TRP A 180 -2.20 -9.11 19.37
N ILE A 181 -3.37 -9.52 18.88
CA ILE A 181 -4.40 -10.19 19.68
C ILE A 181 -4.40 -11.66 19.28
N SER A 182 -4.06 -12.53 20.23
CA SER A 182 -4.15 -13.98 20.06
C SER A 182 -5.58 -14.40 19.66
N GLN A 183 -5.69 -15.13 18.55
CA GLN A 183 -6.93 -15.79 18.14
C GLN A 183 -6.97 -17.14 18.88
N LYS A 184 -7.89 -17.30 19.83
CA LYS A 184 -8.13 -18.59 20.52
C LYS A 184 -9.01 -19.50 19.69
#